data_AF-A0A8J8FMC5-F1
#
_entry.id   AF-A0A8J8FMC5-F1
#
_cell.length_a   1.000
_cell.length_b   1.000
_cell.length_c   1.000
_cell.angle_alpha   90.00
_cell.angle_beta   90.00
_cell.angle_gamma   90.00
#
_symmetry.space_group_name_H-M   'P 1'
#
loop_
_entity.id
_entity.type
_entity.pdbx_description
1 polymer ?
#
loop_
_entity_poly.entity_id
_entity_poly.type
_entity_poly.pdbx_seq_one_letter_code
_entity_poly.pdbx_strand_id
1 'polypeptide(L)'
;MNKMYLLAIGLMVTSINVNAMEPEGPFLGINTMKDMCHMVSEGNTFTYKGKSETKLTMNRNFVLATCKGEYLQDDEMTVDTLNGRDQVTSCRVKVKGIAGFFEGTGGFTIDAEEGIVSANCKAIR
;
A
#
# COMPACT_ATOMS: atom_id res chain seq x y z
N MET A 1 -41.55 -41.26 26.79
CA MET A 1 -40.56 -40.16 26.69
C MET A 1 -39.33 -40.70 25.98
N ASN A 2 -39.26 -40.49 24.66
CA ASN A 2 -38.18 -41.02 23.83
C ASN A 2 -37.01 -40.04 23.79
N LYS A 3 -35.81 -40.62 23.91
CA LYS A 3 -34.53 -39.97 24.15
C LYS A 3 -34.04 -39.23 22.90
N MET A 4 -33.47 -38.06 23.15
CA MET A 4 -32.72 -37.21 22.22
C MET A 4 -31.60 -37.99 21.51
N TYR A 5 -31.56 -37.88 20.18
CA TYR A 5 -30.35 -38.09 19.39
C TYR A 5 -30.25 -36.95 18.36
N LEU A 6 -29.55 -35.88 18.71
CA LEU A 6 -29.06 -34.88 17.76
C LEU A 6 -27.58 -35.14 17.55
N LEU A 7 -27.26 -35.81 16.45
CA LEU A 7 -25.89 -36.10 16.03
C LEU A 7 -25.49 -35.10 14.94
N ALA A 8 -24.48 -34.29 15.27
CA ALA A 8 -23.38 -33.75 14.47
C ALA A 8 -23.61 -33.28 13.02
N ILE A 9 -23.04 -32.10 12.71
CA ILE A 9 -22.05 -31.79 11.66
C ILE A 9 -21.84 -30.26 11.77
N GLY A 10 -20.74 -29.75 12.29
CA GLY A 10 -19.41 -29.99 11.77
C GLY A 10 -19.12 -29.16 10.51
N LEU A 11 -19.66 -27.94 10.38
CA LEU A 11 -19.20 -27.00 9.35
C LEU A 11 -18.03 -26.21 9.90
N MET A 12 -16.84 -26.75 9.61
CA MET A 12 -15.56 -26.09 9.79
C MET A 12 -15.61 -24.72 9.13
N VAL A 13 -15.33 -23.72 9.95
CA VAL A 13 -14.98 -22.37 9.52
C VAL A 13 -13.68 -22.48 8.74
N THR A 14 -13.74 -22.68 7.42
CA THR A 14 -12.62 -22.33 6.57
C THR A 14 -12.70 -20.82 6.36
N SER A 15 -12.27 -20.07 7.38
CA SER A 15 -11.79 -18.71 7.19
C SER A 15 -10.65 -18.81 6.19
N ILE A 16 -10.98 -18.59 4.92
CA ILE A 16 -10.04 -18.17 3.89
C ILE A 16 -9.46 -16.86 4.41
N ASN A 17 -8.40 -16.98 5.21
CA ASN A 17 -7.44 -15.92 5.42
C ASN A 17 -6.87 -15.64 4.04
N VAL A 18 -7.49 -14.69 3.35
CA VAL A 18 -6.89 -14.01 2.21
C VAL A 18 -5.73 -13.23 2.83
N ASN A 19 -4.62 -13.92 3.09
CA ASN A 19 -3.34 -13.27 3.37
C ASN A 19 -3.09 -12.43 2.13
N ALA A 20 -3.37 -11.13 2.25
CA ALA A 20 -2.73 -10.13 1.41
C ALA A 20 -1.25 -10.36 1.64
N MET A 21 -0.61 -11.07 0.71
CA MET A 21 0.81 -11.34 0.72
C MET A 21 1.52 -10.01 0.89
N GLU A 22 2.10 -9.79 2.06
CA GLU A 22 2.89 -8.61 2.31
C GLU A 22 4.07 -8.64 1.34
N PRO A 23 4.39 -7.50 0.69
CA PRO A 23 5.50 -7.46 -0.23
C PRO A 23 6.79 -7.82 0.51
N GLU A 24 7.53 -8.79 -0.01
CA GLU A 24 8.89 -9.08 0.45
C GLU A 24 9.81 -7.94 -0.04
N GLY A 25 10.02 -6.94 0.83
CA GLY A 25 10.88 -5.79 0.55
C GLY A 25 10.13 -4.47 0.31
N PRO A 26 10.85 -3.39 -0.02
CA PRO A 26 10.27 -2.07 -0.16
C PRO A 26 9.20 -2.05 -1.26
N PHE A 27 8.07 -1.43 -0.97
CA PHE A 27 6.90 -1.45 -1.85
C PHE A 27 6.23 -0.09 -1.93
N LEU A 28 5.66 0.20 -3.10
CA LEU A 28 4.90 1.41 -3.36
C LEU A 28 3.68 1.08 -4.23
N GLY A 29 2.49 1.28 -3.70
CA GLY A 29 1.23 1.19 -4.43
C GLY A 29 0.54 2.55 -4.46
N ILE A 30 0.23 3.05 -5.67
CA ILE A 30 -0.55 4.27 -5.87
C ILE A 30 -1.88 3.91 -6.52
N ASN A 31 -2.99 4.16 -5.83
CA ASN A 31 -4.33 3.92 -6.34
C ASN A 31 -5.03 5.25 -6.64
N THR A 32 -4.98 5.64 -7.91
CA THR A 32 -5.57 6.91 -8.37
C THR A 32 -7.09 6.85 -8.54
N MET A 33 -7.71 5.69 -8.29
CA MET A 33 -9.17 5.55 -8.30
C MET A 33 -9.79 5.86 -6.94
N LYS A 34 -9.05 5.62 -5.86
CA LYS A 34 -9.50 5.74 -4.48
C LYS A 34 -8.74 6.81 -3.71
N ASP A 35 -7.78 7.48 -4.36
CA ASP A 35 -6.88 8.44 -3.72
C ASP A 35 -6.20 7.83 -2.49
N MET A 36 -5.53 6.70 -2.70
CA MET A 36 -4.83 5.98 -1.63
C MET A 36 -3.40 5.65 -2.03
N CYS A 37 -2.52 5.66 -1.04
CA CYS A 37 -1.16 5.15 -1.15
C CYS A 37 -0.84 4.08 -0.13
N HIS A 38 0.03 3.17 -0.55
CA HIS A 38 0.63 2.14 0.27
C HIS A 38 2.14 2.18 0.10
N MET A 39 2.88 2.43 1.15
CA MET A 39 4.35 2.54 1.16
C MET A 39 4.88 1.61 2.24
N VAL A 40 5.91 0.86 1.93
CA VAL A 40 6.62 0.00 2.87
C VAL A 40 8.11 0.26 2.65
N SER A 41 8.83 0.65 3.69
CA SER A 41 10.27 0.92 3.63
C SER A 41 11.08 -0.38 3.59
N GLU A 42 12.37 -0.23 3.26
CA GLU A 42 13.30 -1.34 3.40
C GLU A 42 13.37 -1.82 4.86
N GLY A 43 13.30 -3.13 5.06
CA GLY A 43 13.25 -3.73 6.40
C GLY A 43 11.94 -3.49 7.16
N ASN A 44 10.89 -2.97 6.50
CA ASN A 44 9.56 -2.72 7.08
C ASN A 44 9.58 -1.79 8.31
N THR A 45 10.57 -0.91 8.42
CA THR A 45 10.71 0.05 9.52
C THR A 45 9.62 1.12 9.52
N PHE A 46 9.01 1.37 8.37
CA PHE A 46 7.91 2.29 8.17
C PHE A 46 6.90 1.68 7.20
N THR A 47 5.61 1.82 7.54
CA THR A 47 4.50 1.45 6.67
C THR A 47 3.45 2.55 6.69
N TYR A 48 3.13 3.06 5.51
CA TYR A 48 2.02 3.99 5.32
C TYR A 48 0.94 3.35 4.45
N LYS A 49 -0.31 3.32 4.93
CA LYS A 49 -1.46 2.88 4.14
C LYS A 49 -2.64 3.79 4.41
N GLY A 50 -2.81 4.81 3.57
CA GLY A 50 -3.73 5.89 3.87
C GLY A 50 -4.28 6.60 2.65
N LYS A 51 -5.21 7.51 2.93
CA LYS A 51 -5.77 8.42 1.94
C LYS A 51 -4.73 9.47 1.58
N SER A 52 -4.58 9.75 0.30
CA SER A 52 -3.53 10.62 -0.22
C SER A 52 -4.02 11.37 -1.45
N GLU A 53 -3.62 12.61 -1.63
CA GLU A 53 -3.82 13.33 -2.89
C GLU A 53 -3.02 12.62 -3.99
N THR A 54 -3.70 12.05 -4.99
CA THR A 54 -3.02 11.38 -6.12
C THR A 54 -3.06 12.21 -7.39
N LYS A 55 -1.98 12.14 -8.18
CA LYS A 55 -1.92 12.72 -9.53
C LYS A 55 -1.49 11.66 -10.52
N LEU A 56 -2.08 11.69 -11.71
CA LEU A 56 -1.79 10.74 -12.79
C LEU A 56 -1.43 11.49 -14.06
N THR A 57 -0.28 11.14 -14.63
CA THR A 57 0.13 11.51 -15.99
C THR A 57 0.32 10.24 -16.80
N MET A 58 -0.42 10.09 -17.89
CA MET A 58 -0.40 8.87 -18.70
C MET A 58 -0.37 9.22 -20.18
N ASN A 59 0.52 8.58 -20.94
CA ASN A 59 0.54 8.65 -22.39
C ASN A 59 0.70 7.25 -23.00
N ARG A 60 1.15 7.16 -24.26
CA ARG A 60 1.34 5.88 -24.97
C ARG A 60 2.58 5.10 -24.52
N ASN A 61 3.54 5.77 -23.88
CA ASN A 61 4.84 5.18 -23.54
C ASN A 61 4.97 4.89 -22.04
N PHE A 62 4.32 5.69 -21.20
CA PHE A 62 4.46 5.57 -19.75
C PHE A 62 3.20 5.95 -18.98
N VAL A 63 3.18 5.48 -17.74
CA VAL A 63 2.29 5.88 -16.66
C VAL A 63 3.15 6.42 -15.54
N LEU A 64 2.87 7.65 -15.09
CA LEU A 64 3.50 8.27 -13.94
C LEU A 64 2.40 8.65 -12.96
N ALA A 65 2.46 8.12 -11.76
CA ALA A 65 1.59 8.52 -10.67
C ALA A 65 2.40 9.07 -9.51
N THR A 66 1.82 10.04 -8.80
CA THR A 66 2.37 10.56 -7.55
C THR A 66 1.29 10.53 -6.48
N CYS A 67 1.71 10.48 -5.22
CA CYS A 67 0.80 10.73 -4.10
C CYS A 67 1.46 11.52 -2.98
N LYS A 68 0.64 12.26 -2.25
CA LYS A 68 1.01 12.96 -1.03
C LYS A 68 -0.03 12.66 0.06
N GLY A 69 0.43 12.19 1.21
CA GLY A 69 -0.44 11.82 2.33
C GLY A 69 0.08 12.38 3.64
N GLU A 70 -0.81 12.62 4.57
CA GLU A 70 -0.47 12.95 5.95
C GLU A 70 -0.61 11.67 6.80
N TYR A 71 0.21 11.55 7.83
CA TYR A 71 0.14 10.47 8.82
C TYR A 71 0.25 11.03 10.24
N LEU A 72 -0.35 10.33 11.19
CA LEU A 72 -0.27 10.68 12.59
C LEU A 72 1.12 10.32 13.11
N GLN A 73 1.80 11.30 13.69
CA GLN A 73 3.03 11.08 14.43
C GLN A 73 2.68 10.62 15.84
N ASP A 74 3.43 9.65 16.34
CA ASP A 74 3.43 9.25 17.75
C ASP A 74 4.55 10.03 18.43
N ASP A 75 4.28 10.60 19.60
CA ASP A 75 5.24 11.44 20.34
C ASP A 75 6.50 10.66 20.77
N GLU A 76 6.45 9.31 20.76
CA GLU A 76 7.60 8.44 21.02
C GLU A 76 8.48 8.18 19.79
N MET A 77 8.04 8.56 18.59
CA MET A 77 8.82 8.42 17.35
C MET A 77 9.84 9.54 17.21
N THR A 78 11.13 9.21 17.24
CA THR A 78 12.19 10.19 16.97
C THR A 78 12.21 10.60 15.50
N VAL A 79 12.06 11.90 15.23
CA VAL A 79 12.00 12.49 13.88
C VAL A 79 13.19 12.06 13.01
N ASP A 80 14.40 12.04 13.57
CA ASP A 80 15.63 11.69 12.86
C ASP A 80 15.66 10.23 12.35
N THR A 81 14.92 9.33 12.99
CA THR A 81 14.91 7.90 12.60
C THR A 81 13.94 7.57 11.47
N LEU A 82 12.95 8.43 11.22
CA LEU A 82 11.90 8.20 10.24
C LEU A 82 12.10 8.98 8.94
N ASN A 83 12.81 10.11 9.00
CA ASN A 83 13.16 10.87 7.81
C ASN A 83 14.00 10.03 6.85
N GLY A 84 13.57 9.94 5.60
CA GLY A 84 14.23 9.06 4.66
C GLY A 84 13.69 9.16 3.24
N ARG A 85 14.49 8.66 2.30
CA ARG A 85 14.11 8.49 0.90
C ARG A 85 14.38 7.06 0.48
N ASP A 86 13.30 6.34 0.19
CA ASP A 86 13.37 4.96 -0.27
C ASP A 86 13.21 4.88 -1.78
N GLN A 87 14.08 4.12 -2.42
CA GLN A 87 13.89 3.69 -3.79
C GLN A 87 13.15 2.36 -3.80
N VAL A 88 12.12 2.28 -4.64
CA VAL A 88 11.27 1.11 -4.75
C VAL A 88 11.35 0.57 -6.17
N THR A 89 11.94 -0.62 -6.33
CA THR A 89 12.05 -1.29 -7.63
C THR A 89 10.73 -1.91 -8.09
N SER A 90 9.83 -2.22 -7.15
CA SER A 90 8.50 -2.77 -7.42
C SER A 90 7.40 -1.81 -6.96
N CYS A 91 7.09 -0.83 -7.80
CA CYS A 91 5.96 0.07 -7.59
C CYS A 91 4.79 -0.29 -8.52
N ARG A 92 3.55 -0.07 -8.03
CA ARG A 92 2.31 -0.38 -8.74
C ARG A 92 1.41 0.83 -8.85
N VAL A 93 0.87 1.08 -10.05
CA VAL A 93 -0.15 2.11 -10.29
C VAL A 93 -1.47 1.49 -10.69
N LYS A 94 -2.54 1.78 -9.94
CA LYS A 94 -3.91 1.43 -10.31
C LYS A 94 -4.61 2.63 -10.94
N VAL A 95 -5.00 2.49 -12.20
CA VAL A 95 -5.66 3.53 -13.01
C VAL A 95 -7.13 3.16 -13.26
N LYS A 96 -8.01 4.17 -13.25
CA LYS A 96 -9.45 4.02 -13.52
C LYS A 96 -9.69 3.47 -14.93
N GLY A 97 -10.55 2.46 -15.03
CA GLY A 97 -10.94 1.86 -16.31
C GLY A 97 -9.92 0.89 -16.92
N ILE A 98 -8.82 0.59 -16.23
CA ILE A 98 -7.80 -0.36 -16.68
C ILE A 98 -7.76 -1.56 -15.73
N ALA A 99 -7.88 -2.76 -16.30
CA ALA A 99 -7.74 -4.01 -15.55
C ALA A 99 -6.29 -4.19 -15.07
N GLY A 100 -6.12 -4.78 -13.89
CA GLY A 100 -4.78 -4.96 -13.30
C GLY A 100 -4.14 -3.67 -12.80
N PHE A 101 -2.81 -3.62 -12.76
CA PHE A 101 -1.98 -2.50 -12.35
C PHE A 101 -0.79 -2.37 -13.30
N PHE A 102 -0.24 -1.16 -13.42
CA PHE A 102 1.04 -0.95 -14.10
C PHE A 102 2.17 -1.15 -13.10
N GLU A 103 3.19 -1.91 -13.48
CA GLU A 103 4.37 -2.16 -12.65
C GLU A 103 5.57 -1.37 -13.16
N GLY A 104 6.37 -0.84 -12.24
CA GLY A 104 7.55 -0.09 -12.58
C GLY A 104 8.38 0.27 -11.35
N THR A 105 9.15 1.34 -11.48
CA THR A 105 10.08 1.79 -10.45
C THR A 105 9.66 3.16 -9.91
N GLY A 106 9.94 3.39 -8.65
CA GLY A 106 9.56 4.61 -7.97
C GLY A 106 10.35 4.84 -6.70
N GLY A 107 9.74 5.59 -5.81
CA GLY A 107 10.28 5.85 -4.50
C GLY A 107 9.38 6.78 -3.72
N PHE A 108 9.67 6.89 -2.44
CA PHE A 108 8.94 7.77 -1.55
C PHE A 108 9.88 8.45 -0.56
N THR A 109 9.39 9.54 0.00
CA THR A 109 10.04 10.32 1.04
C THR A 109 9.09 10.39 2.23
N ILE A 110 9.66 10.18 3.41
CA ILE A 110 8.99 10.40 4.69
C ILE A 110 9.55 11.70 5.27
N ASP A 111 8.65 12.62 5.58
CA ASP A 111 8.92 13.86 6.32
C ASP A 111 8.21 13.75 7.67
N ALA A 112 8.98 13.34 8.67
CA ALA A 112 8.52 13.18 10.04
C ALA A 112 8.50 14.49 10.83
N GLU A 113 8.97 15.61 10.26
CA GLU A 113 8.74 16.93 10.86
C GLU A 113 7.33 17.42 10.53
N GLU A 114 6.94 17.30 9.26
CA GLU A 114 5.63 17.74 8.79
C GLU A 114 4.54 16.66 8.92
N GLY A 115 4.91 15.40 9.14
CA GLY A 115 3.97 14.27 9.19
C GLY A 115 3.43 13.92 7.81
N ILE A 116 4.28 14.05 6.81
CA ILE A 116 3.93 13.95 5.40
C ILE A 116 4.73 12.82 4.75
N VAL A 117 4.05 12.05 3.92
CA VAL A 117 4.69 11.14 2.97
C VAL A 117 4.41 11.60 1.55
N SER A 118 5.41 11.46 0.68
CA SER A 118 5.26 11.74 -0.75
C SER A 118 5.90 10.64 -1.57
N ALA A 119 5.26 10.23 -2.66
CA ALA A 119 5.77 9.15 -3.50
C ALA A 119 5.54 9.41 -4.99
N ASN A 120 6.36 8.75 -5.80
CA ASN A 120 6.19 8.69 -7.25
C ASN A 120 6.44 7.26 -7.76
N CYS A 121 5.67 6.85 -8.76
CA CYS A 121 5.82 5.57 -9.42
C CYS A 121 5.72 5.76 -10.93
N LYS A 122 6.74 5.30 -11.66
CA LYS A 122 6.80 5.35 -13.13
C LYS A 122 6.84 3.94 -13.69
N ALA A 123 5.88 3.62 -14.55
CA ALA A 123 5.75 2.35 -15.22
C ALA A 123 5.74 2.53 -16.75
N ILE A 124 6.24 1.52 -17.46
CA ILE A 124 6.11 1.43 -18.92
C ILE A 124 4.68 0.99 -19.24
N ARG A 125 4.09 1.54 -20.32
CA ARG A 125 2.75 1.19 -20.76
C ARG A 125 2.76 0.18 -21.90
#